data_AF-A0AAW1L950-F1
#
_entry.id   AF-A0AAW1L950-F1
#
_cell.length_a   1.000
_cell.length_b   1.000
_cell.length_c   1.000
_cell.angle_alpha   90.00
_cell.angle_beta   90.00
_cell.angle_gamma   90.00
#
_symmetry.space_group_name_H-M   'P 1'
#
loop_
_entity.id
_entity.type
_entity.pdbx_description
1 polymer ?
#
loop_
_entity_poly.entity_id
_entity_poly.type
_entity_poly.pdbx_seq_one_letter_code
_entity_poly.pdbx_strand_id
1 'polypeptide(L)'
;MDNRLLDLVFASSVMKIKVVHSDFPFVCEDNYHPALDIIVEISDNNKQRNFPLANICSFNFHRVNYDDLNDAIANVDWTVLLRYGDVNLALEHFYNKLTHAFGLIIPTKRLCNVTRVYPVWFTSEIITNIKTKDYYRRKWKC
;
A
#
# COMPACT_ATOMS: atom_id res chain seq x y z
N MET A 1 -30.27 -27.11 -12.34
CA MET A 1 -30.22 -25.65 -12.49
C MET A 1 -29.15 -25.18 -11.54
N ASP A 2 -27.93 -25.00 -12.05
CA ASP A 2 -26.74 -24.80 -11.21
C ASP A 2 -26.61 -23.33 -10.85
N ASN A 3 -26.84 -23.03 -9.57
CA ASN A 3 -26.81 -21.70 -8.98
C ASN A 3 -25.36 -21.21 -8.73
N ARG A 4 -24.51 -21.27 -9.76
CA ARG A 4 -23.09 -20.90 -9.68
C ARG A 4 -22.88 -19.50 -10.25
N LEU A 5 -22.99 -18.48 -9.39
CA LEU A 5 -22.56 -17.12 -9.70
C LEU A 5 -21.02 -17.08 -9.70
N LEU A 6 -20.42 -16.71 -10.83
CA LEU A 6 -18.95 -16.60 -10.98
C LEU A 6 -18.45 -15.16 -10.89
N ASP A 7 -19.28 -14.20 -11.31
CA ASP A 7 -18.85 -12.81 -11.40
C ASP A 7 -19.18 -12.05 -10.09
N LEU A 8 -18.12 -11.61 -9.41
CA LEU A 8 -18.21 -10.92 -8.12
C LEU A 8 -17.72 -9.48 -8.25
N VAL A 9 -18.55 -8.53 -7.86
CA VAL A 9 -18.19 -7.10 -7.77
C VAL A 9 -18.00 -6.74 -6.31
N PHE A 10 -16.74 -6.51 -5.91
CA PHE A 10 -16.40 -6.06 -4.56
C PHE A 10 -16.38 -4.53 -4.49
N ALA A 11 -17.04 -4.02 -3.47
CA ALA A 11 -17.28 -2.61 -3.25
C ALA A 11 -16.87 -2.23 -1.82
N SER A 12 -16.19 -1.11 -1.64
CA SER A 12 -16.02 -0.53 -0.30
C SER A 12 -17.36 0.05 0.16
N SER A 13 -17.73 -0.15 1.43
CA SER A 13 -19.02 0.30 1.99
C SER A 13 -19.27 1.81 1.92
N VAL A 14 -18.23 2.58 1.61
CA VAL A 14 -18.25 4.03 1.52
C VAL A 14 -18.79 4.53 0.17
N MET A 15 -18.85 3.67 -0.86
CA MET A 15 -19.23 4.06 -2.21
C MET A 15 -20.66 3.62 -2.53
N LYS A 16 -21.45 4.52 -3.13
CA LYS A 16 -22.71 4.13 -3.77
C LYS A 16 -22.40 3.50 -5.11
N ILE A 17 -22.73 2.22 -5.25
CA ILE A 17 -22.44 1.42 -6.43
C ILE A 17 -23.73 0.82 -6.95
N LYS A 18 -23.93 0.92 -8.26
CA LYS A 18 -25.03 0.28 -8.98
C LYS A 18 -24.43 -0.62 -10.05
N VAL A 19 -24.83 -1.88 -10.05
CA VAL A 19 -24.45 -2.86 -11.08
C VAL A 19 -25.69 -3.17 -11.89
N VAL A 20 -25.60 -3.07 -13.20
CA VAL A 20 -26.68 -3.44 -14.14
C VAL A 20 -26.11 -4.31 -15.25
N HIS A 21 -26.97 -5.03 -15.95
CA HIS A 21 -26.58 -5.72 -17.18
C HIS A 21 -26.28 -4.70 -18.28
N SER A 22 -25.27 -4.96 -19.10
CA SER A 22 -24.86 -4.04 -20.16
C SER A 22 -25.83 -4.10 -21.33
N ASP A 23 -26.28 -2.94 -21.82
CA ASP A 23 -27.13 -2.87 -23.01
C ASP A 23 -26.34 -3.13 -24.32
N PHE A 24 -25.01 -3.03 -24.26
CA PHE A 24 -24.12 -3.15 -25.42
C PHE A 24 -22.92 -4.08 -25.12
N PRO A 25 -23.14 -5.40 -25.03
CA PRO A 25 -22.06 -6.36 -24.81
C PRO A 25 -21.09 -6.37 -26.00
N PHE A 26 -19.78 -6.27 -25.73
CA PHE A 26 -18.73 -6.33 -26.76
C PHE A 26 -18.50 -7.74 -27.34
N VAL A 27 -18.98 -8.76 -26.65
CA VAL A 27 -18.85 -10.18 -27.01
C VAL A 27 -20.19 -10.88 -26.84
N CYS A 28 -20.38 -12.01 -27.54
CA CYS A 28 -21.56 -12.85 -27.31
C CYS A 28 -21.56 -13.37 -25.88
N GLU A 29 -22.67 -13.18 -25.18
CA GLU A 29 -22.81 -13.57 -23.79
C GLU A 29 -23.15 -15.04 -23.65
N ASP A 30 -22.67 -15.64 -22.55
CA ASP A 30 -23.12 -16.95 -22.10
C ASP A 30 -23.89 -16.83 -20.79
N ASN A 31 -24.58 -17.90 -20.39
CA ASN A 31 -25.44 -17.90 -19.21
C ASN A 31 -24.67 -17.71 -17.88
N TYR A 32 -23.35 -17.85 -17.89
CA TYR A 32 -22.50 -17.77 -16.70
C TYR A 32 -21.74 -16.44 -16.60
N HIS A 33 -21.55 -15.74 -17.72
CA HIS A 33 -20.77 -14.52 -17.84
C HIS A 33 -21.53 -13.40 -18.60
N PRO A 34 -22.59 -12.81 -17.99
CA PRO A 34 -23.28 -11.67 -18.58
C PRO A 34 -22.38 -10.42 -18.55
N ALA A 35 -22.47 -9.56 -19.56
CA ALA A 35 -21.81 -8.26 -19.51
C ALA A 35 -22.48 -7.37 -18.46
N LEU A 36 -21.67 -6.62 -17.73
CA LEU A 36 -22.11 -5.77 -16.62
C LEU A 36 -21.63 -4.33 -16.81
N ASP A 37 -22.54 -3.39 -16.60
CA ASP A 37 -22.21 -1.97 -16.43
C ASP A 37 -22.17 -1.65 -14.93
N ILE A 38 -21.02 -1.14 -14.47
CA ILE A 38 -20.79 -0.81 -13.07
C ILE A 38 -20.70 0.72 -12.94
N ILE A 39 -21.70 1.30 -12.28
CA ILE A 39 -21.81 2.73 -12.04
C ILE A 39 -21.39 3.02 -10.60
N VAL A 40 -20.38 3.87 -10.44
CA VAL A 40 -19.84 4.26 -9.13
C VAL A 40 -19.99 5.75 -8.94
N GLU A 41 -20.69 6.16 -7.88
CA GLU A 41 -20.76 7.57 -7.49
C GLU A 41 -19.53 7.94 -6.66
N ILE A 42 -18.59 8.65 -7.29
CA ILE A 42 -17.37 9.10 -6.64
C ILE A 42 -17.66 10.44 -5.97
N SER A 43 -17.82 10.46 -4.65
CA SER A 43 -17.80 11.70 -3.88
C SER A 43 -16.36 12.20 -3.80
N ASP A 44 -16.08 13.38 -4.36
CA ASP A 44 -14.77 14.03 -4.26
C ASP A 44 -14.55 14.51 -2.82
N ASN A 45 -14.15 13.59 -1.96
CA ASN A 45 -13.59 13.95 -0.67
C ASN A 45 -12.21 14.52 -0.99
N ASN A 46 -12.12 15.85 -0.97
CA ASN A 46 -10.94 16.71 -1.15
C ASN A 46 -9.81 16.43 -0.13
N LYS A 47 -9.70 15.19 0.35
CA LYS A 47 -8.55 14.66 1.07
C LYS A 47 -7.44 14.56 0.03
N GLN A 48 -6.39 15.33 0.26
CA GLN A 48 -5.14 15.29 -0.51
C GLN A 48 -4.88 13.85 -0.97
N ARG A 49 -4.75 13.67 -2.29
CA ARG A 49 -4.35 12.40 -2.87
C ARG A 49 -3.02 12.03 -2.22
N ASN A 50 -3.05 11.13 -1.25
CA ASN A 50 -1.87 10.53 -0.63
C ASN A 50 -1.27 9.52 -1.63
N PHE A 51 -0.94 10.02 -2.82
CA PHE A 51 0.14 9.45 -3.63
C PHE A 51 1.40 9.51 -2.76
N PRO A 52 2.19 8.42 -2.68
CA PRO A 52 3.10 8.13 -1.57
C PRO A 52 3.74 9.39 -1.00
N LEU A 53 3.31 9.73 0.22
CA LEU A 53 3.54 11.00 0.89
C LEU A 53 4.96 11.51 0.67
N ALA A 54 5.07 12.78 0.30
CA ALA A 54 6.32 13.54 0.25
C ALA A 54 7.06 13.66 1.60
N ASN A 55 6.64 12.96 2.65
CA ASN A 55 7.20 13.02 4.01
C ASN A 55 7.23 11.65 4.73
N ILE A 56 7.46 10.54 4.01
CA ILE A 56 7.72 9.26 4.69
C ILE A 56 9.12 9.33 5.32
N CYS A 57 9.21 9.39 6.64
CA CYS A 57 10.47 9.20 7.37
C CYS A 57 10.62 7.71 7.73
N SER A 58 11.80 7.15 7.54
CA SER A 58 12.15 5.81 8.03
C SER A 58 13.33 5.90 8.99
N PHE A 59 13.47 4.92 9.86
CA PHE A 59 14.70 4.76 10.64
C PHE A 59 15.90 4.53 9.73
N ASN A 60 17.04 5.15 10.07
CA ASN A 60 18.31 5.01 9.37
C ASN A 60 19.25 4.11 10.16
N PHE A 61 19.01 2.80 10.09
CA PHE A 61 19.85 1.79 10.73
C PHE A 61 21.31 1.78 10.26
N HIS A 62 21.64 2.41 9.13
CA HIS A 62 23.04 2.54 8.70
C HIS A 62 23.82 3.55 9.55
N ARG A 63 23.15 4.54 10.16
CA ARG A 63 23.80 5.62 10.92
C ARG A 63 23.60 5.50 12.43
N VAL A 64 23.07 4.38 12.91
CA VAL A 64 22.84 4.17 14.33
C VAL A 64 24.17 3.85 15.04
N ASN A 65 24.31 4.35 16.26
CA ASN A 65 25.28 3.80 17.20
C ASN A 65 24.72 2.50 17.78
N TYR A 66 25.29 1.36 17.38
CA TYR A 66 24.80 0.05 17.82
C TYR A 66 25.09 -0.24 19.28
N ASP A 67 26.12 0.38 19.86
CA ASP A 67 26.42 0.22 21.29
C ASP A 67 25.29 0.83 22.13
N ASP A 68 24.93 2.08 21.86
CA ASP A 68 23.80 2.76 22.53
C ASP A 68 22.47 2.02 22.33
N LEU A 69 22.25 1.47 21.12
CA LEU A 69 21.04 0.70 20.81
C LEU A 69 20.98 -0.60 21.63
N ASN A 70 22.09 -1.34 21.70
CA ASN A 70 22.17 -2.58 22.45
C ASN A 70 21.99 -2.32 23.95
N ASP A 71 22.63 -1.29 24.48
CA ASP A 71 22.48 -0.89 25.88
C ASP A 71 21.03 -0.52 26.20
N ALA A 72 20.38 0.24 25.34
CA ALA A 72 18.99 0.61 25.55
C ALA A 72 18.05 -0.59 25.51
N ILE A 73 18.23 -1.53 24.57
CA ILE A 73 17.43 -2.76 24.47
C ILE A 73 17.68 -3.67 25.67
N ALA A 74 18.92 -3.79 26.12
CA ALA A 74 19.30 -4.60 27.29
C ALA A 74 18.70 -4.05 28.59
N ASN A 75 18.55 -2.72 28.69
CA ASN A 75 17.95 -2.05 29.85
C ASN A 75 16.41 -2.04 29.84
N VAL A 76 15.74 -2.54 28.80
CA VAL A 76 14.28 -2.69 28.80
C VAL A 76 13.87 -3.83 29.72
N ASP A 77 12.91 -3.57 30.61
CA ASP A 77 12.27 -4.63 31.40
C ASP A 77 11.32 -5.48 30.51
N TRP A 78 11.82 -6.65 30.11
CA TRP A 78 11.06 -7.63 29.32
C TRP A 78 10.13 -8.50 30.18
N THR A 79 10.25 -8.49 31.50
CA THR A 79 9.42 -9.34 32.39
C THR A 79 7.95 -8.98 32.32
N VAL A 80 7.62 -7.73 31.92
CA VAL A 80 6.25 -7.27 31.67
C VAL A 80 5.56 -8.12 30.59
N LEU A 81 6.30 -8.63 29.60
CA LEU A 81 5.72 -9.44 28.53
C LEU A 81 5.20 -10.79 29.04
N LEU A 82 5.80 -11.33 30.09
CA LEU A 82 5.41 -12.60 30.71
C LEU A 82 4.08 -12.50 31.49
N ARG A 83 3.59 -11.28 31.71
CA ARG A 83 2.35 -11.02 32.46
C ARG A 83 1.10 -11.05 31.57
N TYR A 84 1.26 -10.99 30.25
CA TYR A 84 0.13 -11.07 29.32
C TYR A 84 -0.28 -12.53 29.12
N GLY A 85 -1.59 -12.79 29.25
CA GLY A 85 -2.18 -14.09 28.92
C GLY A 85 -2.48 -14.27 27.43
N ASP A 86 -2.48 -13.18 26.66
CA ASP A 86 -2.70 -13.18 25.21
C ASP A 86 -1.40 -12.85 24.47
N VAL A 87 -1.01 -13.74 23.55
CA VAL A 87 0.20 -13.61 22.73
C VAL A 87 0.14 -12.39 21.82
N ASN A 88 -1.04 -12.02 21.31
CA ASN A 88 -1.18 -10.85 20.43
C ASN A 88 -0.91 -9.56 21.20
N LEU A 89 -1.46 -9.44 22.41
CA LEU A 89 -1.19 -8.29 23.29
C LEU A 89 0.28 -8.24 23.72
N ALA A 90 0.89 -9.39 24.03
CA ALA A 90 2.31 -9.46 24.34
C ALA A 90 3.18 -8.98 23.16
N LEU A 91 2.84 -9.41 21.94
CA LEU A 91 3.55 -9.04 20.72
C LEU A 91 3.40 -7.54 20.40
N GLU A 92 2.21 -6.99 20.55
CA GLU A 92 1.96 -5.57 20.39
C GLU A 92 2.81 -4.75 21.36
N HIS A 93 2.81 -5.13 22.64
CA HIS A 93 3.63 -4.48 23.67
C HIS A 93 5.13 -4.59 23.41
N PHE A 94 5.59 -5.74 22.91
CA PHE A 94 6.97 -5.95 22.48
C PHE A 94 7.36 -4.95 21.39
N TYR A 95 6.57 -4.86 20.31
CA TYR A 95 6.85 -3.92 19.22
C TYR A 95 6.78 -2.47 19.68
N ASN A 96 5.86 -2.12 20.57
CA ASN A 96 5.77 -0.77 21.15
C ASN A 96 7.03 -0.39 21.93
N LYS A 97 7.56 -1.28 22.77
CA LYS A 97 8.82 -1.02 23.50
C LYS A 97 10.01 -0.87 22.56
N LEU A 98 10.11 -1.75 21.57
CA LEU A 98 11.21 -1.77 20.61
C LEU A 98 11.18 -0.53 19.70
N THR A 99 10.02 -0.17 19.17
CA THR A 99 9.85 1.06 18.36
C THR A 99 10.07 2.34 19.17
N HIS A 100 9.73 2.34 20.47
CA HIS A 100 10.05 3.45 21.35
C HIS A 100 11.57 3.62 21.52
N ALA A 101 12.30 2.53 21.81
CA ALA A 101 13.76 2.56 21.88
C ALA A 101 14.39 3.04 20.56
N PHE A 102 13.83 2.61 19.42
CA PHE A 102 14.29 3.05 18.11
C PHE A 102 14.07 4.56 17.90
N GLY A 103 12.93 5.10 18.35
CA GLY A 103 12.63 6.53 18.27
C GLY A 103 13.60 7.43 19.05
N LEU A 104 14.20 6.90 20.11
CA LEU A 104 15.16 7.64 20.95
C LEU A 104 16.58 7.64 20.35
N ILE A 105 16.97 6.57 19.68
CA ILE A 105 18.38 6.30 19.34
C ILE A 105 18.64 6.36 17.84
N ILE A 106 17.69 5.86 17.03
CA ILE A 106 17.91 5.69 15.61
C ILE A 106 17.55 6.97 14.88
N PRO A 107 18.52 7.62 14.22
CA PRO A 107 18.22 8.81 13.42
C PRO A 107 17.22 8.46 12.32
N THR A 108 16.30 9.37 12.04
CA THR A 108 15.36 9.20 10.93
C THR A 108 15.96 9.76 9.63
N LYS A 109 15.68 9.09 8.51
CA LYS A 109 15.95 9.56 7.16
C LYS A 109 14.65 9.77 6.42
N ARG A 110 14.61 10.79 5.57
CA ARG A 110 13.50 10.96 4.62
C ARG A 110 13.63 9.88 3.54
N LEU A 111 12.59 9.08 3.38
CA LEU A 111 12.51 7.97 2.42
C LEU A 111 12.21 8.47 1.01
N CYS A 112 11.64 9.68 0.92
CA CYS A 112 11.24 10.32 -0.32
C CYS A 112 12.08 11.58 -0.56
N ASN A 113 12.78 11.60 -1.69
CA ASN A 113 12.96 12.85 -2.40
C ASN A 113 11.56 13.32 -2.80
N VAL A 114 11.21 14.55 -2.42
CA VAL A 114 9.95 15.25 -2.75
C VAL A 114 9.67 15.28 -4.27
N THR A 115 10.62 14.82 -5.08
CA THR A 115 10.65 14.88 -6.54
C THR A 115 10.57 13.51 -7.23
N ARG A 116 10.03 12.45 -6.59
CA ARG A 116 9.80 11.19 -7.32
C ARG A 116 8.74 11.41 -8.42
N VAL A 117 9.21 11.53 -9.66
CA VAL A 117 8.40 11.68 -10.89
C VAL A 117 7.52 10.44 -11.15
N TYR A 118 7.89 9.29 -10.58
CA TYR A 118 7.21 8.01 -10.78
C TYR A 118 6.59 7.46 -9.49
N PRO A 119 5.44 6.75 -9.57
CA PRO A 119 4.81 6.10 -8.42
C PRO A 119 5.76 5.13 -7.69
N VAL A 120 5.51 4.86 -6.41
CA VAL A 120 6.38 3.96 -5.60
C VAL A 120 6.38 2.51 -6.05
N TRP A 121 5.29 2.04 -6.67
CA TRP A 121 5.19 0.68 -7.21
C TRP A 121 5.83 0.53 -8.60
N PHE A 122 6.42 1.60 -9.15
CA PHE A 122 7.18 1.50 -10.39
C PHE A 122 8.59 1.02 -10.09
N THR A 123 8.90 -0.19 -10.56
CA THR A 123 10.26 -0.72 -10.57
C THR A 123 11.11 0.05 -11.58
N SER A 124 12.44 -0.06 -11.45
CA SER A 124 13.39 0.46 -12.43
C SER A 124 13.09 -0.06 -13.84
N GLU A 125 12.67 -1.31 -13.94
CA GLU A 125 12.29 -1.95 -15.20
C GLU A 125 11.05 -1.31 -15.82
N ILE A 126 9.97 -1.12 -15.06
CA ILE A 126 8.75 -0.45 -15.54
C ILE A 126 9.07 0.96 -16.05
N ILE A 127 9.87 1.71 -15.29
CA ILE A 127 10.29 3.06 -15.68
C ILE A 127 11.07 3.03 -17.00
N THR A 128 11.98 2.06 -17.14
CA THR A 128 12.79 1.88 -18.34
C THR A 128 11.92 1.54 -19.55
N ASN A 129 11.00 0.59 -19.41
CA ASN A 129 10.07 0.19 -20.46
C ASN A 129 9.19 1.35 -20.93
N ILE A 130 8.73 2.19 -20.00
CA ILE A 130 7.96 3.40 -20.34
C ILE A 130 8.80 4.39 -21.14
N LYS A 131 10.05 4.66 -20.73
CA LYS A 131 10.97 5.56 -21.44
C LYS A 131 11.31 5.02 -22.83
N THR A 132 11.59 3.73 -22.94
CA THR A 132 11.88 3.04 -24.21
C THR A 132 10.69 3.11 -25.15
N LYS A 133 9.48 2.81 -24.66
CA LYS A 133 8.24 2.94 -25.42
C LYS A 133 8.04 4.38 -25.93
N ASP A 134 8.23 5.38 -25.06
CA ASP A 134 8.05 6.78 -25.44
C ASP A 134 9.09 7.25 -26.48
N TYR A 135 10.35 6.81 -26.34
CA TYR A 135 11.40 7.05 -27.32
C TYR A 135 11.00 6.53 -28.71
N TYR A 136 10.59 5.26 -28.82
CA TYR A 136 10.19 4.69 -30.10
C TYR A 136 8.92 5.34 -30.64
N ARG A 137 7.94 5.62 -29.78
CA ARG A 137 6.73 6.36 -30.18
C ARG A 137 7.08 7.71 -30.80
N ARG A 138 8.01 8.47 -30.23
CA ARG A 138 8.47 9.76 -30.78
C ARG A 138 9.31 9.61 -32.04
N LYS A 139 10.11 8.55 -32.14
CA LYS A 139 10.97 8.28 -33.30
C LYS A 139 10.17 7.86 -34.53
N TRP A 140 9.08 7.13 -34.34
CA TRP A 140 8.32 6.48 -35.42
C TRP A 140 6.89 7.03 -35.61
N LYS A 141 6.46 8.01 -34.80
CA LYS A 141 5.31 8.84 -35.16
C LYS A 141 5.78 9.96 -36.09
N CYS A 142 5.52 9.77 -37.39
CA CYS A 142 5.29 10.88 -38.32
C CYS A 142 3.94 11.53 -38.00
#